data_AF-A0A845BKQ8-F1
#
_entry.id   AF-A0A845BKQ8-F1
#
_cell.length_a   1.000
_cell.length_b   1.000
_cell.length_c   1.000
_cell.angle_alpha   90.00
_cell.angle_beta   90.00
_cell.angle_gamma   90.00
#
_symmetry.space_group_name_H-M   'P 1'
#
loop_
_entity.id
_entity.type
_entity.pdbx_description
1 polymer ?
#
loop_
_entity_poly.entity_id
_entity_poly.type
_entity_poly.pdbx_seq_one_letter_code
_entity_poly.pdbx_strand_id
1 'polypeptide(L)'
;MKIRRERRLREETQEEFAKRAGISLRTFKRLEADGKAHLETFLKALIALEKSRNLQLLFPVTSNQTGSESLEARLVALQEKQRKRRGN
;
A
#
# COMPACT_ATOMS: atom_id res chain seq x y z
N MET A 1 -8.75 -18.59 -8.92
CA MET A 1 -8.29 -17.19 -9.00
C MET A 1 -8.62 -16.47 -7.68
N LYS A 2 -7.68 -15.72 -7.07
CA LYS A 2 -7.85 -15.10 -5.74
C LYS A 2 -9.00 -14.07 -5.69
N ILE A 3 -9.11 -13.19 -6.69
CA ILE A 3 -10.18 -12.17 -6.77
C ILE A 3 -11.57 -12.81 -6.73
N ARG A 4 -11.80 -13.87 -7.52
CA ARG A 4 -13.08 -14.61 -7.55
C ARG A 4 -13.43 -15.19 -6.18
N ARG A 5 -12.44 -15.73 -5.47
CA ARG A 5 -12.63 -16.29 -4.13
C ARG A 5 -13.03 -15.20 -3.14
N GLU A 6 -12.30 -14.09 -3.12
CA GLU A 6 -12.61 -12.96 -2.22
C GLU A 6 -14.00 -12.38 -2.47
N ARG A 7 -14.42 -12.21 -3.74
CA ARG A 7 -15.79 -11.79 -4.06
C ARG A 7 -16.83 -12.78 -3.53
N ARG A 8 -16.65 -14.09 -3.76
CA ARG A 8 -17.61 -15.12 -3.31
C ARG A 8 -17.73 -15.18 -1.78
N LEU A 9 -16.66 -14.90 -1.05
CA LEU A 9 -16.70 -14.79 0.42
C LEU A 9 -17.55 -13.60 0.91
N ARG A 10 -17.77 -12.60 0.04
CA ARG A 10 -18.67 -11.47 0.29
C ARG A 10 -20.08 -11.70 -0.26
N GLU A 11 -20.36 -12.90 -0.79
CA GLU A 11 -21.64 -13.28 -1.41
C GLU A 11 -22.11 -12.34 -2.55
N GLU A 12 -21.20 -11.54 -3.09
CA GLU A 12 -21.50 -10.52 -4.10
C GLU A 12 -21.52 -11.15 -5.49
N THR A 13 -22.51 -10.83 -6.32
CA THR A 13 -22.55 -11.26 -7.72
C THR A 13 -21.43 -10.60 -8.53
N GLN A 14 -21.14 -11.12 -9.73
CA GLN A 14 -20.16 -10.49 -10.63
C GLN A 14 -20.62 -9.09 -11.08
N GLU A 15 -21.92 -8.87 -11.21
CA GLU A 15 -22.49 -7.61 -11.66
C GLU A 15 -22.41 -6.54 -10.56
N GLU A 16 -22.81 -6.87 -9.34
CA GLU A 16 -22.69 -5.98 -8.18
C GLU A 16 -21.23 -5.56 -7.96
N PHE A 17 -20.30 -6.54 -7.97
CA PHE A 17 -18.88 -6.25 -7.81
C PHE A 17 -18.37 -5.34 -8.92
N ALA A 18 -18.68 -5.65 -10.18
CA ALA A 18 -18.21 -4.88 -11.33
C ALA A 18 -18.71 -3.43 -11.26
N LYS A 19 -19.99 -3.25 -10.93
CA LYS A 19 -20.61 -1.93 -10.74
C LYS A 19 -19.92 -1.13 -9.64
N ARG A 20 -19.72 -1.74 -8.46
CA ARG A 20 -19.07 -1.10 -7.31
C ARG A 20 -17.60 -0.78 -7.58
N ALA A 21 -16.91 -1.64 -8.32
CA ALA A 21 -15.50 -1.44 -8.69
C ALA A 21 -15.30 -0.45 -9.86
N GLY A 22 -16.37 0.02 -10.52
CA GLY A 22 -16.26 0.87 -11.71
C GLY A 22 -15.59 0.14 -12.89
N ILE A 23 -15.89 -1.14 -13.07
CA ILE A 23 -15.38 -2.01 -14.14
C ILE A 23 -16.57 -2.51 -14.95
N SER A 24 -16.45 -2.59 -16.28
CA SER A 24 -17.51 -3.22 -17.09
C SER A 24 -17.64 -4.70 -16.77
N LEU A 25 -18.87 -5.23 -16.74
CA LEU A 25 -19.13 -6.63 -16.40
C LEU A 25 -18.34 -7.61 -17.30
N ARG A 26 -18.23 -7.30 -18.60
CA ARG A 26 -17.44 -8.10 -19.56
C ARG A 26 -15.97 -8.18 -19.14
N THR A 27 -15.37 -7.04 -18.80
CA THR A 27 -13.96 -6.97 -18.37
C THR A 27 -13.75 -7.71 -17.06
N PHE A 28 -14.67 -7.57 -16.10
CA PHE A 28 -14.57 -8.28 -14.83
C PHE A 28 -14.74 -9.81 -14.98
N LYS A 29 -15.67 -10.27 -15.82
CA LYS A 29 -15.82 -11.69 -16.16
C LYS A 29 -14.54 -12.27 -16.75
N ARG A 30 -13.89 -11.56 -17.68
CA ARG A 30 -12.61 -11.96 -18.28
C ARG A 30 -11.49 -12.01 -17.25
N LEU A 31 -11.40 -11.01 -16.36
CA LEU A 31 -10.45 -11.01 -15.24
C LEU A 31 -10.63 -12.25 -14.35
N GLU A 32 -11.87 -12.61 -14.00
CA GLU A 32 -12.10 -13.79 -13.17
C GLU A 32 -11.82 -15.11 -13.90
N ALA A 33 -12.16 -15.19 -15.19
CA ALA A 33 -11.99 -16.40 -16.01
C ALA A 33 -10.52 -16.68 -16.31
N ASP A 34 -9.82 -15.70 -16.87
CA ASP A 34 -8.49 -15.90 -17.46
C ASP A 34 -7.38 -15.39 -16.53
N GLY A 35 -7.72 -14.65 -15.48
CA GLY A 35 -6.76 -14.01 -14.59
C GLY A 35 -6.02 -12.81 -15.23
N LYS A 36 -6.41 -12.41 -16.45
CA LYS A 36 -5.75 -11.36 -17.23
C LYS A 36 -6.60 -10.08 -17.25
N ALA A 37 -5.96 -8.95 -16.94
CA ALA A 37 -6.54 -7.63 -17.11
C ALA A 37 -5.44 -6.57 -17.23
N HIS A 38 -5.82 -5.38 -17.69
CA HIS A 38 -4.94 -4.21 -17.60
C HIS A 38 -4.70 -3.84 -16.13
N LEU A 39 -3.56 -3.22 -15.85
CA LEU A 39 -3.18 -2.81 -14.50
C LEU A 39 -4.28 -1.99 -13.82
N GLU A 40 -4.89 -1.03 -14.53
CA GLU A 40 -5.99 -0.22 -13.99
C GLU A 40 -7.18 -1.06 -13.51
N THR A 41 -7.61 -2.06 -14.28
CA THR A 41 -8.70 -2.96 -13.91
C THR A 41 -8.33 -3.78 -12.68
N PHE A 42 -7.09 -4.26 -12.62
CA PHE A 42 -6.59 -5.00 -11.46
C PHE A 42 -6.56 -4.12 -10.20
N LEU A 43 -6.09 -2.88 -10.31
CA LEU A 43 -6.07 -1.92 -9.21
C LEU A 43 -7.50 -1.58 -8.74
N LYS A 44 -8.43 -1.30 -9.66
CA LYS A 44 -9.85 -1.08 -9.32
C LYS A 44 -10.45 -2.26 -8.56
N ALA A 45 -10.18 -3.50 -8.99
CA ALA A 45 -10.64 -4.69 -8.28
C ALA A 45 -10.01 -4.83 -6.88
N LEU A 46 -8.71 -4.53 -6.71
CA LEU A 46 -8.05 -4.56 -5.40
C LEU A 46 -8.58 -3.48 -4.45
N ILE A 47 -8.86 -2.28 -4.97
CA ILE A 47 -9.46 -1.18 -4.20
C ILE A 47 -10.86 -1.60 -3.75
N ALA A 48 -11.68 -2.16 -4.65
CA ALA A 48 -13.01 -2.66 -4.31
C ALA A 48 -12.99 -3.84 -3.32
N LEU A 49 -11.88 -4.57 -3.22
CA LEU A 49 -11.66 -5.62 -2.22
C LEU A 49 -11.00 -5.11 -0.94
N GLU A 50 -10.74 -3.81 -0.82
CA GLU A 50 -10.01 -3.19 0.30
C GLU A 50 -8.62 -3.83 0.55
N LYS A 51 -8.01 -4.36 -0.52
CA LYS A 51 -6.67 -4.97 -0.49
C LYS A 51 -5.60 -4.05 -1.07
N SER A 52 -5.93 -2.79 -1.39
CA SER A 52 -4.99 -1.80 -1.92
C SER A 52 -3.81 -1.54 -0.97
N ARG A 53 -4.00 -1.67 0.35
CA ARG A 53 -2.92 -1.56 1.34
C ARG A 53 -1.77 -2.55 1.09
N ASN A 54 -2.06 -3.72 0.54
CA ASN A 54 -1.05 -4.72 0.23
C ASN A 54 -0.14 -4.30 -0.92
N LEU A 55 -0.51 -3.30 -1.73
CA LEU A 55 0.35 -2.75 -2.77
C LEU A 55 1.59 -2.06 -2.19
N GLN A 56 1.55 -1.61 -0.94
CA GLN A 56 2.72 -1.08 -0.24
C GLN A 56 3.85 -2.10 -0.13
N LEU A 57 3.53 -3.40 -0.14
CA LEU A 57 4.53 -4.47 -0.12
C LEU A 57 5.34 -4.57 -1.43
N LEU A 58 4.86 -3.97 -2.53
CA LEU A 58 5.61 -3.88 -3.77
C LEU A 58 6.75 -2.85 -3.69
N PHE A 59 6.64 -1.88 -2.78
CA PHE A 59 7.61 -0.81 -2.57
C PHE A 59 8.05 -0.82 -1.09
N PRO A 60 8.73 -1.87 -0.64
CA PRO A 60 9.19 -1.93 0.74
C PRO A 60 10.11 -0.74 1.01
N VAL A 61 9.86 -0.04 2.12
CA VAL A 61 10.78 0.99 2.59
C VAL A 61 12.05 0.28 3.02
N THR A 62 13.05 0.24 2.14
CA THR A 62 14.40 -0.13 2.53
C THR A 62 14.87 0.93 3.51
N SER A 63 15.14 0.54 4.74
CA SER A 63 15.61 1.40 5.83
C SER A 63 16.99 1.98 5.51
N ASN A 64 17.07 2.90 4.57
CA ASN A 64 18.20 3.81 4.35
C ASN A 64 17.76 5.28 4.45
N GLN A 65 16.54 5.54 4.93
CA GLN A 65 16.00 6.89 5.14
C GLN A 65 15.87 7.29 6.62
N THR A 66 16.82 6.84 7.42
CA THR A 66 17.33 7.72 8.46
C THR A 66 18.80 7.88 8.14
N GLY A 67 19.19 9.03 7.60
CA GLY A 67 20.47 9.59 8.00
C GLY A 67 20.36 9.77 9.51
N SER A 68 20.62 8.69 10.26
CA SER A 68 20.87 8.81 11.67
C SER A 68 22.17 9.60 11.72
N GLU A 69 22.09 10.89 12.02
CA GLU A 69 23.17 11.51 12.76
C GLU A 69 23.58 10.49 13.82
N SER A 70 24.85 10.10 13.82
CA SER A 70 25.33 9.09 14.74
C SER A 70 24.98 9.52 16.16
N LEU A 71 24.79 8.54 17.04
CA LEU A 71 24.61 8.82 18.47
C LEU A 71 25.69 9.78 18.98
N GLU A 72 26.90 9.71 18.43
CA GLU A 72 28.01 10.62 18.76
C GLU A 72 27.70 12.06 18.34
N ALA A 73 27.20 12.30 17.12
CA ALA A 73 26.84 13.64 16.66
C ALA A 73 25.77 14.28 17.55
N ARG A 74 24.78 13.49 18.00
CA ARG A 74 23.75 13.93 18.95
C ARG A 74 24.31 14.24 20.33
N LEU A 75 25.26 13.43 20.82
CA LEU A 75 25.91 13.64 22.11
C LEU A 75 26.76 14.93 22.11
N VAL A 76 27.50 15.19 21.03
CA VAL A 76 28.29 16.42 20.87
C VAL A 76 27.39 17.66 20.90
N ALA A 77 26.31 17.67 20.11
CA ALA A 77 25.38 18.80 20.07
C ALA A 77 24.74 19.10 21.45
N LEU A 78 24.45 18.06 22.24
CA LEU A 78 23.93 18.24 23.60
C LEU A 78 24.98 18.83 24.56
N GLN A 79 26.24 18.40 24.46
CA GLN A 79 27.34 18.93 25.28
C GLN A 79 27.61 20.40 24.98
N GLU A 80 27.63 20.80 23.72
CA GLU A 80 27.83 22.20 23.30
C GLU A 80 26.71 23.11 23.82
N LYS A 81 25.45 22.65 23.75
CA LYS A 81 24.30 23.39 24.27
C LYS A 81 24.36 23.58 25.79
N GLN A 82 24.90 22.62 26.54
CA GLN A 82 25.09 22.73 27.98
C GLN A 82 26.23 23.68 28.36
N ARG A 83 27.36 23.66 27.62
CA ARG A 83 28.48 24.59 27.83
C ARG A 83 28.06 26.04 27.62
N LYS A 84 27.30 26.31 26.56
CA LYS A 84 26.79 27.66 26.26
C LYS A 84 25.85 28.22 27.34
N ARG A 85 25.15 27.36 28.07
CA ARG A 85 24.24 27.74 29.19
C ARG A 85 24.96 28.00 30.51
N ARG A 86 26.20 27.53 30.68
CA ARG A 86 26.99 27.70 31.92
C ARG A 86 27.97 28.87 31.84
N GLY A 87 28.23 29.40 30.63
CA GLY A 87 29.09 30.56 30.39
C GLY A 87 28.34 31.89 30.26
N ASN A 88 27.06 31.93 30.62
CA ASN A 88 26.20 33.12 30.70
C ASN A 88 25.53 33.15 32.07
#